data_AF-A0A6A4NUU2-F1
#
_entry.id   AF-A0A6A4NUU2-F1
#
_cell.length_a   1.000
_cell.length_b   1.000
_cell.length_c   1.000
_cell.angle_alpha   90.00
_cell.angle_beta   90.00
_cell.angle_gamma   90.00
#
_symmetry.space_group_name_H-M   'P 1'
#
loop_
_entity.id
_entity.type
_entity.pdbx_description
1 polymer ?
#
loop_
_entity_poly.entity_id
_entity_poly.type
_entity_poly.pdbx_seq_one_letter_code
_entity_poly.pdbx_strand_id
1 'polypeptide(L)'
;MAVATLAYKCMEVAYMRVVYCKDYSIIKDWHELQSTLKIVSQDESPSSSASDVDNLNNQTTVKKATFPRGTGTHVSGNLVLSAETRPNFVRLLDFTQDINFAMEASAKCQRTFALANVNMEEAQNRDCVTSIKRVIDFSFQNVDEFLHLISIATNAIRRAGLGDA
;
A
#
# COMPACT_ATOMS: atom_id res chain seq x y z
N MET A 1 -4.77 28.88 6.14
CA MET A 1 -3.91 27.76 6.63
C MET A 1 -4.65 26.81 7.56
N ALA A 2 -5.30 27.29 8.62
CA ALA A 2 -6.05 26.43 9.55
C ALA A 2 -7.11 25.54 8.88
N VAL A 3 -7.91 26.10 7.96
CA VAL A 3 -8.91 25.33 7.18
C VAL A 3 -8.24 24.26 6.30
N ALA A 4 -7.13 24.60 5.65
CA ALA A 4 -6.37 23.66 4.83
C ALA A 4 -5.83 22.48 5.66
N THR A 5 -5.38 22.74 6.89
CA THR A 5 -4.99 21.68 7.84
C THR A 5 -6.12 20.71 8.10
N LEU A 6 -7.33 21.19 8.37
CA LEU A 6 -8.50 20.31 8.59
C LEU A 6 -8.82 19.51 7.31
N ALA A 7 -8.78 20.15 6.14
CA ALA A 7 -9.03 19.47 4.86
C ALA A 7 -8.02 18.34 4.59
N TYR A 8 -6.73 18.60 4.79
CA TYR A 8 -5.69 17.59 4.62
C TYR A 8 -5.80 16.46 5.63
N LYS A 9 -6.19 16.74 6.89
CA LYS A 9 -6.45 15.67 7.86
C LYS A 9 -7.67 14.83 7.48
N CYS A 10 -8.74 15.43 6.96
CA CYS A 10 -9.88 14.68 6.43
C CYS A 10 -9.48 13.78 5.26
N MET A 11 -8.61 14.27 4.36
CA MET A 11 -8.08 13.48 3.25
C MET A 11 -7.22 12.30 3.74
N GLU A 12 -6.33 12.52 4.71
CA GLU A 12 -5.56 11.46 5.36
C GLU A 12 -6.50 10.38 5.94
N VAL A 13 -7.48 10.78 6.75
CA VAL A 13 -8.44 9.84 7.37
C VAL A 13 -9.22 9.08 6.30
N ALA A 14 -9.71 9.75 5.26
CA ALA A 14 -10.45 9.11 4.18
C ALA A 14 -9.63 8.02 3.47
N TYR A 15 -8.39 8.32 3.08
CA TYR A 15 -7.52 7.31 2.46
C TYR A 15 -7.15 6.18 3.43
N MET A 16 -6.87 6.49 4.70
CA MET A 16 -6.62 5.45 5.71
C MET A 16 -7.82 4.52 5.92
N ARG A 17 -9.06 5.04 5.84
CA ARG A 17 -10.28 4.20 5.88
C ARG A 17 -10.36 3.27 4.67
N VAL A 18 -10.08 3.79 3.47
CA VAL A 18 -10.10 3.00 2.23
C VAL A 18 -9.07 1.86 2.30
N VAL A 19 -7.84 2.17 2.69
CA VAL A 19 -6.74 1.20 2.88
C VAL A 19 -7.14 0.14 3.90
N TYR A 20 -7.63 0.55 5.08
CA TYR A 20 -8.02 -0.37 6.14
C TYR A 20 -9.13 -1.34 5.72
N CYS A 21 -10.11 -0.87 4.93
CA CYS A 21 -11.17 -1.72 4.41
C CYS A 21 -10.68 -2.72 3.34
N LYS A 22 -9.58 -2.43 2.64
CA LYS A 22 -9.00 -3.29 1.59
C LYS A 22 -7.99 -4.33 2.13
N ASP A 23 -7.51 -4.17 3.36
CA ASP A 23 -6.32 -4.88 3.89
C ASP A 23 -6.41 -6.41 3.78
N TYR A 24 -7.56 -7.01 4.13
CA TYR A 24 -7.76 -8.46 4.03
C TYR A 24 -7.65 -8.99 2.58
N SER A 25 -8.24 -8.29 1.62
CA SER A 25 -8.16 -8.69 0.21
C SER A 25 -6.76 -8.57 -0.36
N ILE A 26 -5.99 -7.56 0.09
CA ILE A 26 -4.63 -7.30 -0.39
C ILE A 26 -3.63 -8.34 0.14
N ILE A 27 -3.77 -8.77 1.40
CA ILE A 27 -2.94 -9.85 1.95
C ILE A 27 -3.10 -11.13 1.12
N LYS A 28 -4.34 -11.47 0.77
CA LYS A 28 -4.63 -12.62 -0.08
C LYS A 28 -4.02 -12.45 -1.48
N ASP A 29 -4.24 -11.30 -2.11
CA ASP A 29 -3.71 -10.99 -3.45
C ASP A 29 -2.18 -11.05 -3.50
N TRP A 30 -1.52 -10.59 -2.43
CA TRP A 30 -0.07 -10.68 -2.26
C TRP A 30 0.42 -12.13 -2.17
N HIS A 31 -0.23 -12.97 -1.36
CA HIS A 31 0.13 -14.38 -1.25
C HIS A 31 -0.05 -15.15 -2.56
N GLU A 32 -1.12 -14.86 -3.32
CA GLU A 32 -1.40 -15.46 -4.62
C GLU A 32 -0.39 -15.01 -5.69
N LEU A 33 0.00 -13.73 -5.66
CA LEU A 33 1.07 -13.24 -6.52
C LEU A 33 2.40 -13.92 -6.18
N GLN A 34 2.73 -14.03 -4.90
CA GLN A 34 3.97 -14.65 -4.45
C GLN A 34 4.04 -16.14 -4.82
N SER A 35 2.94 -16.89 -4.72
CA SER A 35 2.90 -18.30 -5.12
C SER A 35 3.10 -18.46 -6.62
N THR A 36 2.46 -17.61 -7.44
CA THR A 36 2.61 -17.64 -8.90
C THR A 36 4.04 -17.32 -9.33
N LEU A 37 4.66 -16.30 -8.72
CA LEU A 37 6.07 -15.96 -9.00
C LEU A 37 7.05 -17.07 -8.59
N LYS A 38 6.77 -17.79 -7.49
CA LYS A 38 7.59 -18.93 -7.06
C LYS A 38 7.47 -20.13 -8.00
N ILE A 39 6.26 -20.42 -8.49
CA ILE A 39 6.03 -21.53 -9.45
C ILE A 39 6.82 -21.30 -10.75
N VAL A 40 6.91 -20.05 -11.22
CA VAL A 40 7.70 -19.70 -12.42
C VAL A 40 9.21 -19.89 -12.22
N SER A 41 9.71 -19.75 -10.99
CA SER A 41 11.15 -19.89 -10.67
C SER A 41 11.64 -21.31 -10.44
N GLN A 42 10.74 -22.29 -10.27
CA GLN A 42 11.09 -23.64 -9.81
C GLN A 42 11.38 -24.63 -10.97
N ASP A 43 11.27 -24.20 -12.22
CA ASP A 43 11.48 -25.06 -13.40
C ASP A 43 12.93 -25.04 -13.94
N GLU A 44 13.86 -24.32 -13.30
CA GLU A 44 15.29 -24.36 -13.64
C GLU A 44 16.10 -25.24 -12.67
N SER A 45 16.19 -26.52 -13.06
CA SER A 45 17.23 -27.53 -12.75
C SER A 45 17.29 -28.16 -11.34
N PRO A 46 17.03 -29.49 -11.20
CA PRO A 46 17.78 -30.27 -10.24
C PRO A 46 19.17 -30.53 -10.86
N SER A 47 20.19 -29.88 -10.33
CA SER A 47 21.58 -30.24 -10.65
C SER A 47 21.84 -31.66 -10.18
N SER A 48 21.70 -32.65 -11.08
CA SER A 48 22.10 -34.02 -10.83
C SER A 48 23.63 -34.12 -10.82
N SER A 49 24.17 -34.43 -9.65
CA SER A 49 25.55 -34.85 -9.43
C SER A 49 25.91 -36.02 -10.36
N ALA A 50 26.90 -35.83 -11.22
CA ALA A 50 27.63 -36.93 -11.85
C ALA A 50 28.83 -37.26 -10.94
N SER A 51 28.63 -38.17 -10.00
CA SER A 51 29.72 -38.88 -9.33
C SER A 51 29.88 -40.20 -10.07
N ASP A 52 31.01 -40.37 -10.74
CA ASP A 52 31.41 -41.64 -11.35
C ASP A 52 31.46 -42.74 -10.29
N VAL A 53 30.60 -43.74 -10.44
CA VAL A 53 30.79 -45.05 -9.84
C VAL A 53 30.33 -46.08 -10.85
N ASP A 54 31.31 -46.74 -11.48
CA ASP A 54 31.11 -47.93 -12.29
C ASP A 54 30.40 -49.00 -11.46
N ASN A 55 29.22 -49.44 -11.88
CA ASN A 55 28.72 -50.74 -11.47
C ASN A 55 27.98 -51.42 -12.63
N LEU A 56 28.73 -52.28 -13.32
CA LEU A 56 28.25 -53.25 -14.29
C LEU A 56 27.43 -54.33 -13.59
N ASN A 57 26.09 -54.32 -13.73
CA ASN A 57 25.32 -55.57 -13.84
C ASN A 57 23.89 -55.36 -14.40
N ASN A 58 23.75 -55.70 -15.67
CA ASN A 58 22.68 -56.49 -16.29
C ASN A 58 21.25 -55.93 -16.42
N GLN A 59 20.96 -55.54 -17.66
CA GLN A 59 19.76 -55.78 -18.49
C GLN A 59 18.51 -56.34 -17.79
N THR A 60 17.36 -55.66 -17.95
CA THR A 60 16.14 -56.22 -18.60
C THR A 60 15.14 -55.08 -18.90
N THR A 61 14.96 -54.79 -20.20
CA THR A 61 13.72 -54.45 -20.93
C THR A 61 12.64 -53.56 -20.27
N VAL A 62 12.36 -52.38 -20.86
CA VAL A 62 11.09 -52.04 -21.56
C VAL A 62 11.06 -50.53 -21.95
N LYS A 63 10.95 -50.33 -23.26
CA LYS A 63 10.62 -49.13 -24.07
C LYS A 63 10.26 -47.83 -23.33
N LYS A 64 11.17 -46.85 -23.38
CA LYS A 64 10.86 -45.43 -23.17
C LYS A 64 10.33 -44.84 -24.47
N ALA A 65 9.07 -44.43 -24.46
CA ALA A 65 8.44 -43.70 -25.54
C ALA A 65 9.14 -42.36 -25.76
N THR A 66 9.41 -42.09 -27.03
CA THR A 66 9.86 -40.81 -27.58
C THR A 66 8.88 -39.70 -27.19
N PHE A 67 9.37 -38.66 -26.50
CA PHE A 67 8.73 -37.35 -26.51
C PHE A 67 9.58 -36.40 -27.37
N PRO A 68 8.98 -35.71 -28.36
CA PRO A 68 9.72 -34.93 -29.33
C PRO A 68 10.23 -33.63 -28.71
N ARG A 69 11.48 -33.33 -29.06
CA ARG A 69 12.15 -32.06 -28.84
C ARG A 69 11.35 -30.95 -29.56
N GLY A 70 10.58 -30.18 -28.79
CA GLY A 70 9.92 -28.96 -29.24
C GLY A 70 10.77 -27.75 -28.89
N THR A 71 11.43 -27.20 -29.92
CA THR A 71 11.75 -25.78 -30.16
C THR A 71 11.84 -24.83 -28.96
N GLY A 72 13.04 -24.26 -28.82
CA GLY A 72 13.39 -23.38 -27.73
C GLY A 72 12.64 -22.05 -27.67
N THR A 73 12.83 -21.37 -26.56
CA THR A 73 12.77 -19.92 -26.49
C THR A 73 13.93 -19.49 -25.60
N HIS A 74 14.86 -18.80 -26.22
CA HIS A 74 15.97 -18.13 -25.55
C HIS A 74 15.43 -17.08 -24.57
N VAL A 75 16.06 -17.05 -23.39
CA VAL A 75 16.40 -15.87 -22.59
C VAL A 75 15.52 -14.64 -22.79
N SER A 76 14.66 -14.36 -21.81
CA SER A 76 14.48 -12.99 -21.33
C SER A 76 13.92 -13.06 -19.93
N GLY A 77 14.55 -12.37 -18.98
CA GLY A 77 14.06 -12.18 -17.62
C GLY A 77 12.80 -11.30 -17.56
N ASN A 78 11.79 -11.66 -18.34
CA ASN A 78 10.48 -11.07 -18.28
C ASN A 78 9.60 -12.04 -17.50
N LEU A 79 9.32 -11.68 -16.25
CA LEU A 79 8.19 -12.21 -15.50
C LEU A 79 6.93 -11.91 -16.33
N VAL A 80 6.56 -12.82 -17.23
CA VAL A 80 5.25 -12.77 -17.89
C VAL A 80 4.25 -13.12 -16.80
N LEU A 81 3.81 -12.09 -16.06
CA LEU A 81 2.67 -12.22 -15.17
C LEU A 81 1.54 -12.80 -16.01
N SER A 82 1.10 -14.01 -15.66
CA SER A 82 -0.05 -14.65 -16.31
C SER A 82 -1.21 -13.67 -16.37
N ALA A 83 -1.99 -13.68 -17.46
CA ALA A 83 -3.18 -12.83 -17.58
C ALA A 83 -4.12 -12.97 -16.36
N GLU A 84 -4.06 -14.11 -15.68
CA GLU A 84 -4.78 -14.43 -14.45
C GLU A 84 -4.38 -13.59 -13.23
N THR A 85 -3.11 -13.22 -13.06
CA THR A 85 -2.65 -12.45 -11.88
C THR A 85 -2.63 -10.94 -12.09
N ARG A 86 -2.86 -10.48 -13.33
CA ARG A 86 -2.87 -9.06 -13.70
C ARG A 86 -3.87 -8.23 -12.87
N PRO A 87 -5.11 -8.68 -12.58
CA PRO A 87 -6.04 -7.93 -11.73
C PRO A 87 -5.55 -7.77 -10.28
N ASN A 88 -4.86 -8.77 -9.74
CA ASN A 88 -4.30 -8.73 -8.37
C ASN A 88 -3.20 -7.68 -8.28
N PHE A 89 -2.35 -7.62 -9.31
CA PHE A 89 -1.29 -6.61 -9.38
C PHE A 89 -1.84 -5.18 -9.49
N VAL A 90 -2.89 -4.97 -10.29
CA VAL A 90 -3.58 -3.68 -10.38
C VAL A 90 -4.16 -3.28 -9.01
N ARG A 91 -4.85 -4.19 -8.31
CA ARG A 91 -5.38 -3.91 -6.96
C ARG A 91 -4.29 -3.57 -5.96
N LEU A 92 -3.13 -4.22 -6.03
CA LEU A 92 -1.99 -3.93 -5.16
C LEU A 92 -1.39 -2.55 -5.45
N LEU A 93 -1.30 -2.15 -6.73
CA LEU A 93 -0.85 -0.82 -7.11
C LEU A 93 -1.84 0.25 -6.64
N ASP A 94 -3.14 0.04 -6.85
CA ASP A 94 -4.19 0.96 -6.39
C ASP A 94 -4.14 1.13 -4.86
N PHE A 95 -3.97 0.03 -4.13
CA PHE A 95 -3.80 0.06 -2.68
C PHE A 95 -2.56 0.86 -2.25
N THR A 96 -1.44 0.67 -2.93
CA THR A 96 -0.20 1.41 -2.65
C THR A 96 -0.38 2.90 -2.95
N GLN A 97 -1.13 3.24 -4.00
CA GLN A 97 -1.44 4.61 -4.36
C GLN A 97 -2.32 5.29 -3.30
N ASP A 98 -3.32 4.59 -2.76
CA ASP A 98 -4.15 5.10 -1.67
C ASP A 98 -3.31 5.38 -0.40
N ILE A 99 -2.36 4.49 -0.06
CA ILE A 99 -1.41 4.73 1.04
C ILE A 99 -0.56 5.97 0.77
N ASN A 100 -0.04 6.12 -0.45
CA ASN A 100 0.77 7.28 -0.82
C ASN A 100 -0.03 8.59 -0.67
N PHE A 101 -1.29 8.60 -1.10
CA PHE A 101 -2.16 9.76 -0.91
C PHE A 101 -2.43 10.06 0.57
N ALA A 102 -2.63 9.04 1.41
CA ALA A 102 -2.75 9.23 2.86
C ALA A 102 -1.48 9.89 3.45
N MET A 103 -0.30 9.40 3.08
CA MET A 103 0.99 9.95 3.54
C MET A 103 1.21 11.39 3.06
N GLU A 104 0.90 11.68 1.79
CA GLU A 104 1.03 13.02 1.24
C GLU A 104 0.08 14.01 1.94
N ALA A 105 -1.18 13.59 2.16
CA ALA A 105 -2.16 14.37 2.90
C ALA A 105 -1.69 14.64 4.34
N SER A 106 -1.15 13.64 5.03
CA SER A 106 -0.61 13.79 6.38
C SER A 106 0.57 14.78 6.41
N ALA A 107 1.50 14.67 5.46
CA ALA A 107 2.63 15.59 5.36
C ALA A 107 2.17 17.04 5.07
N LYS A 108 1.15 17.23 4.22
CA LYS A 108 0.57 18.54 3.94
C LYS A 108 -0.15 19.10 5.18
N CYS A 109 -0.91 18.27 5.90
CA CYS A 109 -1.58 18.62 7.15
C CYS A 109 -0.58 19.18 8.19
N GLN A 110 0.53 18.48 8.41
CA GLN A 110 1.56 18.94 9.37
C GLN A 110 2.20 20.26 8.95
N ARG A 111 2.52 20.43 7.66
CA ARG A 111 3.09 21.68 7.14
C ARG A 111 2.12 22.86 7.29
N THR A 112 0.86 22.68 6.91
CA THR A 112 -0.14 23.75 7.04
C THR A 112 -0.47 24.04 8.50
N PHE A 113 -0.42 23.04 9.37
CA PHE A 113 -0.58 23.23 10.81
C PHE A 113 0.56 24.05 11.41
N ALA A 114 1.81 23.74 11.09
CA ALA A 114 2.96 24.52 11.57
C ALA A 114 2.83 26.00 11.17
N LEU A 115 2.43 26.28 9.94
CA LEU A 115 2.20 27.64 9.45
C LEU A 115 0.99 28.32 10.12
N ALA A 116 -0.09 27.57 10.37
CA ALA A 116 -1.24 28.08 11.10
C ALA A 116 -0.89 28.38 12.57
N ASN A 117 -0.09 27.52 13.21
CA ASN A 117 0.24 27.63 14.63
C ASN A 117 1.01 28.92 14.93
N VAL A 118 1.97 29.29 14.08
CA VAL A 118 2.71 30.56 14.21
C VAL A 118 1.74 31.75 14.20
N ASN A 119 0.86 31.84 13.19
CA ASN A 119 -0.11 32.93 13.07
C ASN A 119 -1.10 32.98 14.24
N MET A 120 -1.45 31.82 14.80
CA MET A 120 -2.44 31.71 15.86
C MET A 120 -1.87 31.97 17.26
N GLU A 121 -0.59 31.64 17.47
CA GLU A 121 0.13 32.02 18.68
C GLU A 121 0.32 33.54 18.75
N GLU A 122 0.65 34.19 17.63
CA GLU A 122 0.72 35.65 17.51
C GLU A 122 -0.62 36.33 17.82
N ALA A 123 -1.73 35.76 17.33
CA ALA A 123 -3.08 36.26 17.57
C ALA A 123 -3.70 35.82 18.93
N GLN A 124 -2.92 35.15 19.80
CA GLN A 124 -3.34 34.65 21.11
C GLN A 124 -4.56 33.68 21.09
N ASN A 125 -4.80 33.02 19.94
CA ASN A 125 -5.93 32.14 19.68
C ASN A 125 -5.71 30.69 20.19
N ARG A 126 -5.37 30.54 21.48
CA ARG A 126 -4.97 29.24 22.09
C ARG A 126 -6.04 28.14 21.99
N ASP A 127 -7.32 28.50 22.13
CA ASP A 127 -8.43 27.55 22.04
C ASP A 127 -8.57 26.96 20.64
N CYS A 128 -8.30 27.77 19.62
CA CYS A 128 -8.34 27.33 18.24
C CYS A 128 -7.16 26.40 17.91
N VAL A 129 -5.95 26.73 18.39
CA VAL A 129 -4.77 25.84 18.25
C VAL A 129 -5.06 24.48 18.89
N THR A 130 -5.56 24.49 20.12
CA THR A 130 -5.88 23.27 20.89
C THR A 130 -6.92 22.43 20.17
N SER A 131 -7.98 23.06 19.62
CA SER A 131 -9.03 22.35 18.90
C SER A 131 -8.51 21.70 17.61
N ILE A 132 -7.67 22.39 16.83
CA ILE A 132 -7.06 21.83 15.62
C ILE A 132 -6.10 20.69 15.98
N LYS A 133 -5.29 20.85 17.03
CA LYS A 133 -4.37 19.80 17.48
C LYS A 133 -5.10 18.51 17.86
N ARG A 134 -6.26 18.61 18.54
CA ARG A 134 -7.11 17.45 18.83
C ARG A 134 -7.56 16.70 17.58
N VAL A 135 -7.87 17.40 16.50
CA VAL A 135 -8.23 16.79 15.21
C VAL A 135 -7.03 16.07 14.58
N ILE A 136 -5.86 16.72 14.59
CA ILE A 136 -4.62 16.17 13.99
C ILE A 136 -4.18 14.89 14.71
N ASP A 137 -4.23 14.90 16.03
CA ASP A 137 -3.80 13.78 16.88
C ASP A 137 -4.85 12.64 16.91
N PHE A 138 -6.02 12.83 16.26
CA PHE A 138 -7.11 11.86 16.26
C PHE A 138 -6.86 10.69 15.28
N SER A 139 -7.30 9.50 15.71
CA SER A 139 -7.20 8.25 14.95
C SER A 139 -8.29 8.12 13.89
N PHE A 140 -7.97 7.50 12.75
CA PHE A 140 -8.92 7.21 11.68
C PHE A 140 -9.97 6.13 12.04
N GLN A 141 -9.85 5.48 13.22
CA GLN A 141 -10.74 4.37 13.58
C GLN A 141 -12.18 4.79 13.87
N ASN A 142 -12.37 5.92 14.56
CA ASN A 142 -13.69 6.43 14.95
C ASN A 142 -14.07 7.66 14.11
N VAL A 143 -14.74 7.44 12.97
CA VAL A 143 -15.07 8.53 12.04
C VAL A 143 -16.10 9.49 12.62
N ASP A 144 -17.04 9.02 13.43
CA ASP A 144 -18.08 9.88 14.01
C ASP A 144 -17.51 10.90 15.00
N GLU A 145 -16.64 10.45 15.92
CA GLU A 145 -15.93 11.34 16.83
C GLU A 145 -14.98 12.27 16.08
N PHE A 146 -14.32 11.76 15.03
CA PHE A 146 -13.48 12.60 14.17
C PHE A 146 -14.27 13.76 13.54
N LEU A 147 -15.45 13.48 12.98
CA LEU A 147 -16.33 14.51 12.41
C LEU A 147 -16.83 15.50 13.46
N HIS A 148 -17.11 15.03 14.68
CA HIS A 148 -17.46 15.90 15.80
C HIS A 148 -16.32 16.89 16.12
N LEU A 149 -15.08 16.41 16.20
CA LEU A 149 -13.90 17.24 16.43
C LEU A 149 -13.66 18.24 15.29
N ILE A 150 -13.87 17.83 14.03
CA ILE A 150 -13.80 18.72 12.86
C ILE A 150 -14.81 19.87 12.99
N SER A 151 -16.04 19.60 13.42
CA SER A 151 -17.06 20.62 13.63
C SER A 151 -16.66 21.62 14.73
N ILE A 152 -16.11 21.12 15.85
CA ILE A 152 -15.60 21.97 16.94
C ILE A 152 -14.47 22.88 16.43
N ALA A 153 -13.48 22.30 15.75
CA ALA A 153 -12.34 23.03 15.23
C ALA A 153 -12.74 24.07 14.18
N THR A 154 -13.64 23.72 13.26
CA THR A 154 -14.17 24.65 12.24
C THR A 154 -14.86 25.85 12.89
N ASN A 155 -15.66 25.62 13.93
CA ASN A 155 -16.28 26.70 14.69
C ASN A 155 -15.26 27.58 15.43
N ALA A 156 -14.18 26.99 15.96
CA ALA A 156 -13.11 27.75 16.59
C ALA A 156 -12.36 28.62 15.57
N ILE A 157 -12.06 28.10 14.38
CA ILE A 157 -11.43 28.85 13.27
C ILE A 157 -12.30 30.03 12.85
N ARG A 158 -13.61 29.82 12.69
CA ARG A 158 -14.56 30.87 12.34
C ARG A 158 -14.61 31.97 13.41
N ARG A 159 -14.63 31.60 14.70
CA ARG A 159 -14.60 32.57 15.80
C ARG A 159 -13.31 33.37 15.86
N ALA A 160 -12.19 32.77 15.46
CA ALA A 160 -10.89 33.43 15.40
C ALA A 160 -10.72 34.36 14.18
N GLY A 161 -11.71 34.49 13.29
CA GLY A 161 -11.61 35.29 12.07
C GLY A 161 -10.69 34.70 11.01
N LEU A 162 -10.38 33.40 11.10
CA LEU A 162 -9.42 32.69 10.23
C LEU A 162 -10.12 31.86 9.13
N GLY A 163 -11.41 32.10 8.92
CA GLY A 163 -12.26 31.39 7.96
C GLY A 163 -12.38 32.04 6.59
N ASP A 164 -11.99 33.32 6.46
CA ASP A 164 -12.10 34.08 5.22
C ASP A 164 -10.75 34.08 4.49
N ALA A 165 -10.61 33.20 3.50
CA ALA A 165 -9.57 33.21 2.48
C ALA A 165 -10.11 32.62 1.19
#